data_AF-A0A7Y6UHG6-F1
#
_entry.id   AF-A0A7Y6UHG6-F1
#
_cell.length_a   1.000
_cell.length_b   1.000
_cell.length_c   1.000
_cell.angle_alpha   90.00
_cell.angle_beta   90.00
_cell.angle_gamma   90.00
#
_symmetry.space_group_name_H-M   'P 1'
#
loop_
_entity.id
_entity.type
_entity.pdbx_description
1 polymer ?
#
loop_
_entity_poly.entity_id
_entity_poly.type
_entity_poly.pdbx_seq_one_letter_code
_entity_poly.pdbx_strand_id
1 'polypeptide(L)'
;MGQALLDRLASAPTQTPDETGRLHPATRTLRLRLALGAPGPGLLLPFAIGCAVWSVFPLTRLAKEIRTDGTGMRGMMIALGVCSVLFAVAFLAYAWRRHRAMAARRAARLAVAQTWPAAQPFEVTGLESWLVADRPLFDLHATGAMDQAKLAAALRHIAPAATVEPAGVHVFRIELPPVEVRTNRGMLRYADFPLLERVFAGLIVPLHGEGCVARVTMGGLVPSSGM
;
A
#
# COMPACT_ATOMS: atom_id res chain seq x y z
N MET A 1 -32.60 38.99 -5.08
CA MET A 1 -32.51 37.95 -4.02
C MET A 1 -31.54 36.80 -4.33
N GLY A 2 -30.93 36.70 -5.52
CA GLY A 2 -30.00 35.60 -5.86
C GLY A 2 -28.54 35.78 -5.43
N GLN A 3 -28.05 37.02 -5.26
CA GLN A 3 -26.65 37.29 -4.89
C GLN A 3 -26.32 36.89 -3.44
N ALA A 4 -27.25 37.06 -2.50
CA ALA A 4 -27.04 36.64 -1.10
C ALA A 4 -26.98 35.11 -0.93
N LEU A 5 -27.57 34.33 -1.85
CA LEU A 5 -27.50 32.87 -1.86
C LEU A 5 -26.19 32.40 -2.52
N LEU A 6 -25.74 33.10 -3.57
CA LEU A 6 -24.44 32.87 -4.21
C LEU A 6 -23.26 33.24 -3.30
N ASP A 7 -23.37 34.34 -2.54
CA ASP A 7 -22.36 34.71 -1.52
C ASP A 7 -22.34 33.71 -0.36
N ARG A 8 -23.50 33.13 0.04
CA ARG A 8 -23.57 32.04 1.03
C ARG A 8 -23.00 30.71 0.52
N LEU A 9 -23.11 30.43 -0.77
CA LEU A 9 -22.53 29.23 -1.38
C LEU A 9 -21.02 29.39 -1.67
N ALA A 10 -20.56 30.61 -1.92
CA ALA A 10 -19.13 30.93 -2.08
C ALA A 10 -18.38 31.03 -0.73
N SER A 11 -19.11 31.26 0.37
CA SER A 11 -18.58 31.28 1.74
C SER A 11 -18.85 30.00 2.54
N ALA A 12 -19.53 29.01 1.95
CA ALA A 12 -19.51 27.66 2.49
C ALA A 12 -18.06 27.17 2.38
N PRO A 13 -17.38 26.81 3.48
CA PRO A 13 -16.03 26.29 3.39
C PRO A 13 -16.09 25.09 2.45
N THR A 14 -15.39 25.21 1.33
CA THR A 14 -14.90 24.08 0.56
C THR A 14 -14.32 23.15 1.62
N GLN A 15 -15.03 22.08 1.96
CA GLN A 15 -14.45 21.01 2.76
C GLN A 15 -13.30 20.51 1.90
N THR A 16 -12.12 21.07 2.14
CA THR A 16 -10.86 20.47 1.75
C THR A 16 -10.96 19.02 2.20
N PRO A 17 -10.75 18.03 1.33
CA PRO A 17 -10.69 16.63 1.71
C PRO A 17 -9.38 16.35 2.51
N ASP A 18 -9.04 17.25 3.43
CA ASP A 18 -7.87 17.24 4.29
C ASP A 18 -8.28 17.03 5.76
N GLU A 19 -9.43 16.38 5.99
CA GLU A 19 -9.59 15.50 7.15
C GLU A 19 -8.80 14.20 6.93
N THR A 20 -7.53 14.34 6.53
CA THR A 20 -6.51 13.36 6.86
C THR A 20 -6.27 13.46 8.37
N GLY A 21 -7.29 13.13 9.16
CA GLY A 21 -7.23 13.02 10.61
C GLY A 21 -5.98 12.24 10.93
N ARG A 22 -5.04 12.91 11.62
CA ARG A 22 -3.63 12.52 11.75
C ARG A 22 -3.48 11.02 12.00
N LEU A 23 -3.37 10.25 10.92
CA LEU A 23 -3.13 8.81 11.01
C LEU A 23 -1.85 8.64 11.81
N HIS A 24 -1.92 7.85 12.87
CA HIS A 24 -0.74 7.53 13.65
C HIS A 24 0.38 7.07 12.69
N PRO A 25 1.60 7.60 12.79
CA PRO A 25 2.64 7.41 11.76
C PRO A 25 2.93 5.93 11.48
N ALA A 26 2.81 5.07 12.49
CA ALA A 26 2.94 3.62 12.31
C ALA A 26 1.85 3.01 11.40
N THR A 27 0.60 3.48 11.51
CA THR A 27 -0.54 3.02 10.69
C THR A 27 -0.42 3.55 9.26
N ARG A 28 -0.04 4.82 9.09
CA ARG A 28 0.24 5.40 7.76
C ARG A 28 1.32 4.61 7.03
N THR A 29 2.42 4.32 7.72
CA THR A 29 3.53 3.53 7.16
C THR A 29 3.09 2.11 6.79
N LEU A 30 2.24 1.47 7.60
CA LEU A 30 1.71 0.14 7.31
C LEU A 30 0.80 0.14 6.08
N ARG A 31 -0.10 1.11 5.96
CA ARG A 31 -1.03 1.23 4.83
C ARG A 31 -0.30 1.52 3.52
N LEU A 32 0.65 2.45 3.53
CA LEU A 32 1.53 2.70 2.38
C LEU A 32 2.27 1.42 1.97
N ARG A 33 2.77 0.64 2.94
CA ARG A 33 3.45 -0.63 2.64
C ARG A 33 2.52 -1.65 1.97
N LEU A 34 1.26 -1.73 2.40
CA LEU A 34 0.27 -2.66 1.85
C LEU A 34 -0.24 -2.21 0.48
N ALA A 35 -0.54 -0.92 0.31
CA ALA A 35 -0.91 -0.30 -0.97
C ALA A 35 0.12 -0.54 -2.07
N LEU A 36 1.39 -0.58 -1.68
CA LEU A 36 2.50 -0.82 -2.59
C LEU A 36 2.88 -2.32 -2.69
N GLY A 37 2.05 -3.21 -2.13
CA GLY A 37 2.12 -4.67 -2.28
C GLY A 37 3.22 -5.37 -1.48
N ALA A 38 3.48 -4.96 -0.24
CA ALA A 38 4.40 -5.67 0.67
C ALA A 38 3.72 -6.86 1.38
N PRO A 39 4.40 -8.02 1.55
CA PRO A 39 3.93 -9.05 2.47
C PRO A 39 4.03 -8.57 3.92
N GLY A 40 3.03 -8.93 4.73
CA GLY A 40 2.94 -8.56 6.14
C GLY A 40 4.12 -9.07 6.98
N PRO A 41 4.37 -8.48 8.17
CA PRO A 41 5.53 -8.77 9.02
C PRO A 41 5.56 -10.18 9.66
N GLY A 42 4.63 -11.07 9.31
CA GLY A 42 4.32 -12.28 10.08
C GLY A 42 5.28 -13.47 9.95
N LEU A 43 6.22 -13.49 9.00
CA LEU A 43 6.91 -14.75 8.66
C LEU A 43 8.38 -14.88 9.11
N LEU A 44 9.01 -13.82 9.63
CA LEU A 44 10.45 -13.87 9.95
C LEU A 44 10.77 -14.03 11.44
N LEU A 45 9.90 -13.57 12.34
CA LEU A 45 10.18 -13.58 13.78
C LEU A 45 10.11 -14.98 14.44
N PRO A 46 9.09 -15.83 14.20
CA PRO A 46 9.01 -17.14 14.87
C PRO A 46 10.10 -18.10 14.38
N PHE A 47 10.61 -17.93 13.16
CA PHE A 47 11.63 -18.80 12.59
C PHE A 47 13.04 -18.53 13.14
N ALA A 48 13.38 -17.25 13.36
CA ALA A 48 14.65 -16.86 13.99
C ALA A 48 14.77 -17.39 15.44
N ILE A 49 13.65 -17.39 16.18
CA ILE A 49 13.58 -17.97 17.53
C ILE A 49 13.73 -19.50 17.45
N GLY A 50 13.06 -20.16 16.50
CA GLY A 50 13.21 -21.60 16.27
C GLY A 50 14.66 -22.04 15.98
N CYS A 51 15.40 -21.27 15.17
CA CYS A 51 16.81 -21.55 14.89
C CYS A 51 17.73 -21.32 16.10
N ALA A 52 17.46 -20.30 16.93
CA ALA A 52 18.24 -20.06 18.15
C ALA A 52 18.01 -21.15 19.20
N VAL A 53 16.79 -21.66 19.32
CA VAL A 53 16.47 -22.77 20.23
C VAL A 53 17.11 -24.09 19.74
N TRP A 54 17.12 -24.33 18.43
CA TRP A 54 17.72 -25.54 17.85
C TRP A 54 19.26 -25.58 17.88
N SER A 55 19.95 -24.43 17.90
CA SER A 55 21.41 -24.40 17.98
C SER A 55 21.96 -24.55 19.41
N VAL A 56 21.20 -24.09 20.43
CA VAL A 56 21.63 -24.17 21.85
C VAL A 56 21.36 -25.55 22.47
N PHE A 57 20.34 -26.26 22.00
CA PHE A 57 19.95 -27.57 22.53
C PHE A 57 20.99 -28.70 22.35
N PRO A 58 21.64 -28.86 21.18
CA PRO A 58 22.68 -29.89 21.03
C PRO A 58 23.95 -29.56 21.81
N LEU A 59 24.34 -28.28 21.94
CA LEU A 59 25.54 -27.87 22.68
C LEU A 59 25.45 -28.18 24.19
N THR A 60 24.28 -28.02 24.78
CA THR A 60 24.06 -28.27 26.21
C THR A 60 23.94 -29.75 26.56
N ARG A 61 23.36 -30.58 25.67
CA ARG A 61 23.41 -32.05 25.81
C ARG A 61 24.82 -32.61 25.59
N LEU A 62 25.57 -32.08 24.62
CA LEU A 62 26.94 -32.54 24.31
C LEU A 62 27.93 -32.31 25.45
N ALA A 63 27.84 -31.20 26.18
CA ALA A 63 28.74 -30.91 27.30
C ALA A 63 28.69 -31.97 28.42
N LYS A 64 27.59 -32.74 28.48
CA LYS A 64 27.37 -33.78 29.48
C LYS A 64 27.98 -35.14 29.08
N GLU A 65 28.25 -35.37 27.79
CA GLU A 65 28.58 -36.69 27.22
C GLU A 65 30.08 -36.84 26.88
N ILE A 66 30.85 -35.73 26.85
CA ILE A 66 32.30 -35.69 26.55
C ILE A 66 33.17 -36.35 27.65
N ARG A 67 32.58 -36.82 28.75
CA ARG A 67 33.33 -37.40 29.88
C ARG A 67 33.79 -38.85 29.68
N THR A 68 33.39 -39.53 28.61
CA THR A 68 33.65 -40.97 28.40
C THR A 68 34.00 -41.28 26.94
N ASP A 69 35.30 -41.42 26.66
CA ASP A 69 35.97 -42.11 25.54
C ASP A 69 35.78 -41.72 24.05
N GLY A 70 36.88 -41.81 23.30
CA GLY A 70 36.91 -42.07 21.84
C GLY A 70 37.21 -40.88 20.91
N THR A 71 38.45 -40.78 20.43
CA THR A 71 38.96 -39.80 19.45
C THR A 71 38.15 -39.68 18.15
N GLY A 72 37.45 -40.72 17.71
CA GLY A 72 36.57 -40.68 16.53
C GLY A 72 35.30 -39.83 16.72
N MET A 73 34.77 -39.76 17.94
CA MET A 73 33.56 -39.00 18.24
C MET A 73 33.83 -37.49 18.20
N ARG A 74 35.04 -37.06 18.59
CA ARG A 74 35.48 -35.65 18.52
C ARG A 74 35.50 -35.10 17.09
N GLY A 75 35.98 -35.88 16.12
CA GLY A 75 36.00 -35.48 14.71
C GLY A 75 34.60 -35.25 14.14
N MET A 76 33.65 -36.15 14.44
CA MET A 76 32.27 -36.02 14.00
C MET A 76 31.56 -34.82 14.64
N MET A 77 31.84 -34.54 15.92
CA MET A 77 31.28 -33.38 16.62
C MET A 77 31.77 -32.05 16.03
N ILE A 78 33.08 -31.95 15.71
CA ILE A 78 33.63 -30.76 15.06
C ILE A 78 32.98 -30.56 13.68
N ALA A 79 32.83 -31.63 12.90
CA ALA A 79 32.20 -31.57 11.58
C ALA A 79 30.73 -31.09 11.66
N LEU A 80 29.94 -31.61 12.61
CA LEU A 80 28.56 -31.17 12.83
C LEU A 80 28.48 -29.70 13.27
N GLY A 81 29.37 -29.27 14.17
CA GLY A 81 29.46 -27.88 14.60
C GLY A 81 29.75 -26.94 13.43
N VAL A 82 30.75 -27.27 12.61
CA VAL A 82 31.12 -26.50 11.41
C VAL A 82 29.95 -26.46 10.41
N CYS A 83 29.31 -27.60 10.12
CA CYS A 83 28.15 -27.64 9.23
C CYS A 83 26.99 -26.77 9.73
N SER A 84 26.70 -26.80 11.04
CA SER A 84 25.65 -25.96 11.63
C SER A 84 25.95 -24.47 11.49
N VAL A 85 27.21 -24.06 11.69
CA VAL A 85 27.62 -22.66 11.54
C VAL A 85 27.52 -22.21 10.08
N LEU A 86 28.01 -23.04 9.14
CA LEU A 86 27.91 -22.75 7.70
C LEU A 86 26.46 -22.61 7.24
N PHE A 87 25.57 -23.48 7.72
CA PHE A 87 24.14 -23.41 7.42
C PHE A 87 23.51 -22.11 7.95
N ALA A 88 23.83 -21.73 9.19
CA ALA A 88 23.34 -20.48 9.78
C ALA A 88 23.81 -19.24 8.99
N VAL A 89 25.07 -19.22 8.57
CA VAL A 89 25.63 -18.12 7.75
C VAL A 89 24.97 -18.06 6.37
N ALA A 90 24.83 -19.19 5.69
CA ALA A 90 24.19 -19.25 4.37
C ALA A 90 22.71 -18.81 4.44
N PHE A 91 22.00 -19.23 5.49
CA PHE A 91 20.62 -18.82 5.74
C PHE A 91 20.51 -17.31 6.02
N LEU A 92 21.40 -16.75 6.85
CA LEU A 92 21.42 -15.31 7.14
C LEU A 92 21.70 -14.50 5.87
N ALA A 93 22.64 -14.95 5.04
CA ALA A 93 22.94 -14.33 3.75
C ALA A 93 21.74 -14.38 2.79
N TYR A 94 21.04 -15.53 2.72
CA TYR A 94 19.82 -15.68 1.93
C TYR A 94 18.69 -14.77 2.43
N ALA A 95 18.44 -14.75 3.74
CA ALA A 95 17.43 -13.90 4.37
C ALA A 95 17.73 -12.41 4.13
N TRP A 96 18.99 -12.00 4.24
CA TRP A 96 19.42 -10.63 3.98
C TRP A 96 19.24 -10.24 2.51
N ARG A 97 19.64 -11.11 1.57
CA ARG A 97 19.43 -10.89 0.13
C ARG A 97 17.95 -10.78 -0.21
N ARG A 98 17.12 -11.65 0.37
CA ARG A 98 15.65 -11.60 0.21
C ARG A 98 15.08 -10.31 0.78
N HIS A 99 15.53 -9.87 1.96
CA HIS A 99 15.11 -8.62 2.56
C HIS A 99 15.50 -7.40 1.71
N ARG A 100 16.73 -7.37 1.20
CA ARG A 100 17.22 -6.31 0.29
C ARG A 100 16.44 -6.29 -1.02
N ALA A 101 16.19 -7.44 -1.64
CA ALA A 101 15.39 -7.52 -2.87
C ALA A 101 13.96 -7.00 -2.65
N MET A 102 13.34 -7.32 -1.51
CA MET A 102 12.03 -6.79 -1.16
C MET A 102 12.07 -5.29 -0.87
N ALA A 103 13.11 -4.80 -0.18
CA ALA A 103 13.32 -3.38 0.06
C ALA A 103 13.54 -2.59 -1.25
N ALA A 104 14.33 -3.13 -2.18
CA ALA A 104 14.56 -2.54 -3.49
C ALA A 104 13.26 -2.48 -4.32
N ARG A 105 12.47 -3.56 -4.32
CA ARG A 105 11.13 -3.56 -4.96
C ARG A 105 10.19 -2.52 -4.34
N ARG A 106 10.26 -2.31 -3.01
CA ARG A 106 9.49 -1.25 -2.33
C ARG A 106 9.94 0.13 -2.76
N ALA A 107 11.24 0.39 -2.77
CA ALA A 107 11.80 1.68 -3.18
C ALA A 107 11.43 1.98 -4.63
N ALA A 108 11.50 0.99 -5.52
CA ALA A 108 11.08 1.12 -6.91
C ALA A 108 9.58 1.46 -7.04
N ARG A 109 8.69 0.76 -6.31
CA ARG A 109 7.25 1.06 -6.37
C ARG A 109 6.88 2.41 -5.76
N LEU A 110 7.54 2.80 -4.66
CA LEU A 110 7.41 4.14 -4.09
C LEU A 110 7.86 5.22 -5.07
N ALA A 111 9.01 5.03 -5.71
CA ALA A 111 9.53 5.96 -6.69
C ALA A 111 8.56 6.11 -7.87
N VAL A 112 8.02 5.01 -8.39
CA VAL A 112 7.00 5.03 -9.46
C VAL A 112 5.75 5.80 -8.99
N ALA A 113 5.21 5.49 -7.83
CA ALA A 113 4.02 6.18 -7.31
C ALA A 113 4.27 7.68 -7.07
N GLN A 114 5.47 8.07 -6.65
CA GLN A 114 5.84 9.47 -6.44
C GLN A 114 5.98 10.26 -7.74
N THR A 115 6.48 9.63 -8.81
CA THR A 115 6.62 10.31 -10.11
C THR A 115 5.36 10.19 -10.98
N TRP A 116 4.44 9.29 -10.62
CA TRP A 116 3.24 9.02 -11.42
C TRP A 116 2.33 10.24 -11.65
N PRO A 117 2.05 11.12 -10.66
CA PRO A 117 1.26 12.33 -10.90
C PRO A 117 1.88 13.25 -11.95
N ALA A 118 3.21 13.41 -11.91
CA ALA A 118 3.93 14.27 -12.84
C ALA A 118 4.02 13.67 -14.26
N ALA A 119 3.77 12.37 -14.42
CA ALA A 119 3.73 11.70 -15.71
C ALA A 119 2.38 11.83 -16.42
N GLN A 120 1.35 12.37 -15.76
CA GLN A 120 0.03 12.55 -16.36
C GLN A 120 0.00 13.81 -17.24
N PRO A 121 -0.83 13.84 -18.30
CA PRO A 121 -0.92 14.99 -19.20
C PRO A 121 -1.69 16.18 -18.60
N PHE A 122 -2.26 16.03 -17.41
CA PHE A 122 -3.01 17.04 -16.67
C PHE A 122 -2.58 17.03 -15.19
N GLU A 123 -2.95 18.08 -14.47
CA GLU A 123 -2.62 18.21 -13.06
C GLU A 123 -3.29 17.12 -12.22
N VAL A 124 -2.48 16.40 -11.43
CA VAL A 124 -2.94 15.41 -10.46
C VAL A 124 -2.38 15.74 -9.09
N THR A 125 -3.27 15.90 -8.11
CA THR A 125 -2.90 16.24 -6.72
C THR A 125 -3.44 15.20 -5.73
N GLY A 126 -2.88 15.15 -4.52
CA GLY A 126 -3.44 14.37 -3.40
C GLY A 126 -3.28 12.84 -3.46
N LEU A 127 -2.41 12.31 -4.34
CA LEU A 127 -2.18 10.87 -4.48
C LEU A 127 -1.75 10.19 -3.16
N GLU A 128 -0.95 10.86 -2.33
CA GLU A 128 -0.52 10.27 -1.05
C GLU A 128 -1.69 10.00 -0.10
N SER A 129 -2.62 10.95 0.01
CA SER A 129 -3.83 10.81 0.83
C SER A 129 -4.74 9.72 0.28
N TRP A 130 -4.83 9.62 -1.05
CA TRP A 130 -5.57 8.56 -1.73
C TRP A 130 -5.02 7.17 -1.43
N LEU A 131 -3.69 6.98 -1.51
CA LEU A 131 -3.05 5.67 -1.28
C LEU A 131 -3.29 5.09 0.12
N VAL A 132 -3.55 5.93 1.12
CA VAL A 132 -3.76 5.52 2.52
C VAL A 132 -5.22 5.54 2.96
N ALA A 133 -6.13 5.98 2.09
CA ALA A 133 -7.55 6.05 2.38
C ALA A 133 -8.18 4.64 2.45
N ASP A 134 -9.17 4.49 3.32
CA ASP A 134 -9.98 3.26 3.35
C ASP A 134 -11.08 3.28 2.31
N ARG A 135 -11.54 4.49 1.94
CA ARG A 135 -12.39 4.74 0.80
C ARG A 135 -11.65 5.67 -0.17
N PRO A 136 -10.95 5.12 -1.17
CA PRO A 136 -10.18 5.91 -2.11
C PRO A 136 -11.12 6.67 -3.06
N LEU A 137 -11.05 8.00 -2.99
CA LEU A 137 -11.92 8.91 -3.74
C LEU A 137 -11.09 9.85 -4.59
N PHE A 138 -11.49 10.12 -5.82
CA PHE A 138 -10.92 11.23 -6.56
C PHE A 138 -11.99 12.05 -7.26
N ASP A 139 -11.76 13.35 -7.29
CA ASP A 139 -12.62 14.32 -7.93
C ASP A 139 -12.06 14.65 -9.31
N LEU A 140 -12.81 14.27 -10.34
CA LEU A 140 -12.54 14.56 -11.74
C LEU A 140 -13.12 15.94 -12.08
N HIS A 141 -12.26 16.92 -12.36
CA HIS A 141 -12.68 18.24 -12.80
C HIS A 141 -12.76 18.27 -14.32
N ALA A 142 -13.98 18.32 -14.84
CA ALA A 142 -14.26 18.43 -16.25
C ALA A 142 -14.10 19.89 -16.73
N THR A 143 -13.76 20.06 -18.00
CA THR A 143 -13.72 21.37 -18.66
C THR A 143 -15.12 21.89 -19.02
N GLY A 144 -16.09 20.98 -19.16
CA GLY A 144 -17.45 21.29 -19.58
C GLY A 144 -18.48 20.26 -19.12
N ALA A 145 -19.67 20.31 -19.72
CA ALA A 145 -20.74 19.36 -19.41
C ALA A 145 -20.35 17.95 -19.86
N MET A 146 -20.47 16.98 -18.95
CA MET A 146 -20.20 15.57 -19.22
C MET A 146 -21.36 14.74 -18.69
N ASP A 147 -21.77 13.73 -19.45
CA ASP A 147 -22.85 12.83 -19.09
C ASP A 147 -22.37 11.83 -18.01
N GLN A 148 -22.84 12.03 -16.78
CA GLN A 148 -22.50 11.19 -15.63
C GLN A 148 -22.84 9.72 -15.88
N ALA A 149 -23.97 9.41 -16.53
CA ALA A 149 -24.40 8.04 -16.73
C ALA A 149 -23.47 7.31 -17.69
N LYS A 150 -23.00 8.00 -18.73
CA LYS A 150 -22.00 7.47 -19.67
C LYS A 150 -20.64 7.29 -19.00
N LEU A 151 -20.20 8.27 -18.21
CA LEU A 151 -18.96 8.17 -17.43
C LEU A 151 -19.01 6.97 -16.47
N ALA A 152 -20.11 6.80 -15.74
CA ALA A 152 -20.31 5.67 -14.83
C ALA A 152 -20.40 4.32 -15.55
N ALA A 153 -21.00 4.26 -16.75
CA ALA A 153 -21.03 3.06 -17.56
C ALA A 153 -19.62 2.68 -18.04
N ALA A 154 -18.87 3.64 -18.58
CA ALA A 154 -17.48 3.44 -19.03
C ALA A 154 -16.57 2.99 -17.87
N LEU A 155 -16.70 3.63 -16.72
CA LEU A 155 -15.93 3.27 -15.53
C LEU A 155 -16.23 1.84 -15.06
N ARG A 156 -17.50 1.42 -15.07
CA ARG A 156 -17.90 0.06 -14.67
C ARG A 156 -17.33 -1.03 -15.56
N HIS A 157 -16.98 -0.75 -16.81
CA HIS A 157 -16.28 -1.71 -17.66
C HIS A 157 -14.85 -1.99 -17.19
N ILE A 158 -14.19 -1.04 -16.53
CA ILE A 158 -12.82 -1.19 -16.00
C ILE A 158 -12.85 -1.62 -14.52
N ALA A 159 -13.73 -0.99 -13.75
CA ALA A 159 -13.88 -1.14 -12.31
C ALA A 159 -15.38 -1.36 -11.96
N PRO A 160 -15.89 -2.61 -11.98
CA PRO A 160 -17.32 -2.88 -11.84
C PRO A 160 -17.97 -2.37 -10.55
N ALA A 161 -17.19 -2.25 -9.48
CA ALA A 161 -17.62 -1.79 -8.18
C ALA A 161 -17.38 -0.29 -7.93
N ALA A 162 -16.86 0.44 -8.93
CA ALA A 162 -16.64 1.87 -8.79
C ALA A 162 -17.96 2.66 -8.89
N THR A 163 -18.06 3.74 -8.13
CA THR A 163 -19.22 4.64 -8.13
C THR A 163 -18.83 6.02 -8.63
N VAL A 164 -19.81 6.73 -9.20
CA VAL A 164 -19.64 8.10 -9.72
C VAL A 164 -20.77 8.96 -9.18
N GLU A 165 -20.42 10.00 -8.44
CA GLU A 165 -21.35 10.94 -7.82
C GLU A 165 -21.08 12.37 -8.33
N PRO A 166 -22.10 13.21 -8.49
CA PRO A 166 -21.89 14.62 -8.80
C PRO A 166 -21.42 15.34 -7.52
N ALA A 167 -20.26 15.98 -7.59
CA ALA A 167 -19.71 16.80 -6.49
C ALA A 167 -19.78 18.31 -6.79
N GLY A 168 -20.10 18.67 -8.04
CA GLY A 168 -20.27 20.05 -8.50
C GLY A 168 -20.71 20.09 -9.96
N VAL A 169 -20.84 21.29 -10.52
CA VAL A 169 -21.34 21.49 -11.91
C VAL A 169 -20.49 20.75 -12.95
N HIS A 170 -19.17 20.77 -12.77
CA HIS A 170 -18.20 20.09 -13.62
C HIS A 170 -17.26 19.21 -12.80
N VAL A 171 -17.73 18.69 -11.68
CA VAL A 171 -16.91 17.87 -10.77
C VAL A 171 -17.63 16.57 -10.49
N PHE A 172 -16.96 15.47 -10.83
CA PHE A 172 -17.46 14.12 -10.60
C PHE A 172 -16.57 13.44 -9.57
N ARG A 173 -17.16 13.04 -8.45
CA ARG A 173 -16.48 12.25 -7.43
C ARG A 173 -16.56 10.79 -7.82
N ILE A 174 -15.41 10.15 -7.90
CA ILE A 174 -15.27 8.76 -8.26
C ILE A 174 -14.70 8.00 -7.06
N GLU A 175 -15.45 7.01 -6.59
CA GLU A 175 -14.97 6.05 -5.58
C GLU A 175 -14.47 4.79 -6.27
N LEU A 176 -13.23 4.41 -5.98
CA LEU A 176 -12.69 3.14 -6.42
C LEU A 176 -12.82 2.09 -5.30
N PRO A 177 -13.03 0.81 -5.63
CA PRO A 177 -13.07 -0.23 -4.63
C PRO A 177 -11.70 -0.35 -3.92
N PRO A 178 -11.66 -0.34 -2.58
CA PRO A 178 -10.42 -0.58 -1.86
C PRO A 178 -10.00 -2.05 -1.94
N VAL A 179 -8.71 -2.32 -1.75
CA VAL A 179 -8.20 -3.66 -1.50
C VAL A 179 -8.37 -4.00 -0.03
N GLU A 180 -8.98 -5.15 0.25
CA GLU A 180 -9.15 -5.65 1.61
C GLU A 180 -8.11 -6.73 1.92
N VAL A 181 -7.33 -6.53 2.97
CA VAL A 181 -6.35 -7.53 3.45
C VAL A 181 -6.64 -7.88 4.90
N ARG A 182 -6.89 -9.17 5.14
CA ARG A 182 -7.06 -9.71 6.49
C ARG A 182 -5.70 -9.80 7.18
N THR A 183 -5.56 -9.14 8.32
CA THR A 183 -4.38 -9.21 9.19
C THR A 183 -4.75 -9.79 10.55
N ASN A 184 -3.74 -10.16 11.35
CA ASN A 184 -3.94 -10.63 12.73
C ASN A 184 -4.59 -9.55 13.63
N ARG A 185 -4.63 -8.28 13.21
CA ARG A 185 -5.21 -7.15 13.94
C ARG A 185 -6.57 -6.69 13.40
N GLY A 186 -7.13 -7.42 12.43
CA GLY A 186 -8.38 -7.05 11.77
C GLY A 186 -8.23 -6.88 10.26
N MET A 187 -9.29 -6.38 9.64
CA MET A 187 -9.34 -6.10 8.20
C MET A 187 -8.74 -4.72 7.92
N LEU A 188 -7.73 -4.66 7.05
CA LEU A 188 -7.15 -3.42 6.57
C LEU A 188 -7.67 -3.14 5.16
N ARG A 189 -8.09 -1.90 4.92
CA ARG A 189 -8.45 -1.38 3.61
C ARG A 189 -7.38 -0.39 3.14
N TYR A 190 -7.13 -0.36 1.85
CA TYR A 190 -6.23 0.60 1.23
C TYR A 190 -6.52 0.71 -0.28
N ALA A 191 -5.93 1.70 -0.94
CA ALA A 191 -6.22 1.97 -2.34
C ALA A 191 -5.47 1.05 -3.32
N ASP A 192 -6.16 0.63 -4.39
CA ASP A 192 -5.60 -0.21 -5.45
C ASP A 192 -4.92 0.63 -6.53
N PHE A 193 -3.60 0.87 -6.38
CA PHE A 193 -2.85 1.65 -7.36
C PHE A 193 -2.84 1.04 -8.77
N PRO A 194 -2.64 -0.28 -8.98
CA PRO A 194 -2.81 -0.90 -10.29
C PRO A 194 -4.20 -0.70 -10.92
N LEU A 195 -5.27 -0.67 -10.13
CA LEU A 195 -6.59 -0.32 -10.65
C LEU A 195 -6.66 1.14 -11.09
N LEU A 196 -6.13 2.06 -10.28
CA LEU A 196 -6.04 3.48 -10.63
C LEU A 196 -5.31 3.69 -11.95
N GLU A 197 -4.16 3.03 -12.15
CA GLU A 197 -3.39 3.11 -13.41
C GLU A 197 -4.22 2.65 -14.61
N ARG A 198 -4.99 1.56 -14.47
CA ARG A 198 -5.88 1.07 -15.54
C ARG A 198 -7.02 2.03 -15.85
N VAL A 199 -7.63 2.63 -14.82
CA VAL A 199 -8.68 3.64 -14.99
C VAL A 199 -8.13 4.88 -15.69
N PHE A 200 -6.94 5.34 -15.31
CA PHE A 200 -6.31 6.49 -15.94
C PHE A 200 -5.96 6.21 -17.40
N ALA A 201 -5.25 5.13 -17.67
CA ALA A 201 -4.83 4.78 -19.02
C ALA A 201 -6.02 4.45 -19.95
N GLY A 202 -7.04 3.78 -19.43
CA GLY A 202 -8.17 3.30 -20.23
C GLY A 202 -9.33 4.29 -20.38
N LEU A 203 -9.44 5.29 -19.49
CA LEU A 203 -10.58 6.21 -19.47
C LEU A 203 -10.15 7.68 -19.33
N ILE A 204 -9.43 8.04 -18.26
CA ILE A 204 -9.22 9.46 -17.93
C ILE A 204 -8.26 10.14 -18.92
N VAL A 205 -7.17 9.48 -19.31
CA VAL A 205 -6.20 10.02 -20.28
C VAL A 205 -6.83 10.19 -21.67
N PRO A 206 -7.57 9.21 -22.22
CA PRO A 206 -8.35 9.41 -23.45
C PRO A 206 -9.31 10.61 -23.37
N LEU A 207 -10.07 10.74 -22.27
CA LEU A 207 -10.98 11.87 -22.06
C LEU A 207 -10.25 13.22 -22.00
N HIS A 208 -9.02 13.25 -21.48
CA HIS A 208 -8.19 14.45 -21.55
C HIS A 208 -7.73 14.76 -22.98
N GLY A 209 -7.39 13.74 -23.78
CA GLY A 209 -7.06 13.92 -25.21
C GLY A 209 -8.21 14.53 -26.02
N GLU A 210 -9.45 14.31 -25.59
CA GLU A 210 -10.66 14.94 -26.16
C GLU A 210 -10.96 16.33 -25.55
N GLY A 211 -10.12 16.81 -24.62
CA GLY A 211 -10.27 18.10 -23.96
C GLY A 211 -11.34 18.13 -22.86
N CYS A 212 -11.84 16.98 -22.38
CA CYS A 212 -12.91 16.90 -21.38
C CYS A 212 -12.42 17.01 -19.94
N VAL A 213 -11.13 16.79 -19.67
CA VAL A 213 -10.55 16.72 -18.31
C VAL A 213 -9.56 17.86 -18.10
N ALA A 214 -9.81 18.69 -17.08
CA ALA A 214 -8.93 19.80 -16.70
C ALA A 214 -7.87 19.38 -15.66
N ARG A 215 -8.30 18.69 -14.60
CA ARG A 215 -7.44 18.21 -13.52
C ARG A 215 -8.11 17.09 -12.72
N VAL A 216 -7.32 16.37 -11.93
CA VAL A 216 -7.82 15.38 -10.97
C VAL A 216 -7.29 15.68 -9.58
N THR A 217 -8.20 15.74 -8.60
CA THR A 217 -7.86 15.90 -7.19
C THR A 217 -8.12 14.58 -6.49
N MET A 218 -7.09 13.94 -5.97
CA MET A 218 -7.21 12.67 -5.26
C MET A 218 -7.30 12.87 -3.75
N GLY A 219 -7.99 11.97 -3.08
CA GLY A 219 -8.09 11.94 -1.63
C GLY A 219 -8.79 10.68 -1.18
N GLY A 220 -9.50 10.78 -0.07
CA GLY A 220 -10.32 9.67 0.38
C GLY A 220 -10.69 9.82 1.83
N LEU A 221 -11.61 8.96 2.26
CA LEU A 221 -12.01 8.91 3.65
C LEU A 221 -11.08 7.93 4.37
N VAL A 222 -10.30 8.48 5.30
CA VAL A 222 -9.71 7.69 6.36
C VAL A 222 -10.79 7.59 7.45
N PRO A 223 -11.08 6.42 8.02
CA PRO A 223 -11.96 6.36 9.16
C PRO A 223 -11.36 7.28 10.23
N SER A 224 -12.16 8.20 10.74
CA SER A 224 -11.93 8.66 12.10
C SER A 224 -11.83 7.38 12.91
N SER A 225 -10.68 7.14 13.53
CA SER A 225 -10.53 6.02 14.45
C SER A 225 -11.66 6.16 15.47
N GLY A 226 -12.73 5.39 15.28
CA GLY A 226 -13.71 5.12 16.31
C GLY A 226 -12.91 4.57 17.48
N MET A 227 -12.84 5.37 18.53
CA MET A 227 -12.45 4.92 19.86
C MET A 227 -13.29 3.72 20.26
#